data_AF-A0A7K0P3A3-F1
#
_entry.id   AF-A0A7K0P3A3-F1
#
_cell.length_a   1.000
_cell.length_b   1.000
_cell.length_c   1.000
_cell.angle_alpha   90.00
_cell.angle_beta   90.00
_cell.angle_gamma   90.00
#
_symmetry.space_group_name_H-M   'P 1'
#
loop_
_entity.id
_entity.type
_entity.pdbx_description
1 polymer ?
#
loop_
_entity_poly.entity_id
_entity_poly.type
_entity_poly.pdbx_seq_one_letter_code
_entity_poly.pdbx_strand_id
1 'polypeptide(L)'
;MAAMDPPASMDDGTRAALDVPSDILAIDPEAMRSLGYSIVDRVVEHMASIGEQRAISEEEPAHLRALLGGPAPVTPSPISNDLELIADVVLRNQQHGDHPRYFARVPGPSS
;
A
#
# COMPACT_ATOMS: atom_id res chain seq x y z
N MET A 1 -26.78 44.58 -13.71
CA MET A 1 -25.77 43.84 -12.93
C MET A 1 -26.48 42.61 -12.38
N ALA A 2 -26.41 41.48 -13.10
CA ALA A 2 -27.10 40.26 -12.68
C ALA A 2 -26.43 39.74 -11.40
N ALA A 3 -27.24 39.45 -10.37
CA ALA A 3 -26.77 38.80 -9.16
C ALA A 3 -26.22 37.41 -9.55
N MET A 4 -25.00 37.12 -9.14
CA MET A 4 -24.44 35.78 -9.23
C MET A 4 -25.34 34.85 -8.41
N ASP A 5 -25.85 33.79 -9.02
CA ASP A 5 -26.59 32.76 -8.28
C ASP A 5 -25.76 32.30 -7.07
N PRO A 6 -26.39 32.07 -5.91
CA PRO A 6 -25.70 31.46 -4.78
C PRO A 6 -25.10 30.12 -5.23
N PRO A 7 -23.91 29.74 -4.75
CA PRO A 7 -23.33 28.45 -5.09
C PRO A 7 -24.35 27.36 -4.79
N ALA A 8 -24.59 26.46 -5.75
CA ALA A 8 -25.52 25.35 -5.61
C ALA A 8 -25.25 24.67 -4.26
N SER A 9 -26.28 24.55 -3.42
CA SER A 9 -26.14 23.88 -2.13
C SER A 9 -25.63 22.47 -2.38
N MET A 10 -24.47 22.13 -1.81
CA MET A 10 -23.93 20.77 -1.95
C MET A 10 -25.00 19.76 -1.53
N ASP A 11 -25.22 18.75 -2.37
CA ASP A 11 -26.11 17.65 -2.02
C ASP A 11 -25.57 16.89 -0.80
N ASP A 12 -26.46 16.19 -0.13
CA ASP A 12 -26.15 15.53 1.13
C ASP A 12 -25.14 14.38 0.98
N GLY A 13 -25.09 13.77 -0.20
CA GLY A 13 -24.11 12.73 -0.53
C GLY A 13 -22.69 13.28 -0.66
N THR A 14 -22.54 14.46 -1.27
CA THR A 14 -21.27 15.18 -1.37
C THR A 14 -20.80 15.67 -0.01
N ARG A 15 -21.74 16.13 0.83
CA ARG A 15 -21.42 16.55 2.22
C ARG A 15 -20.96 15.37 3.06
N ALA A 16 -21.61 14.21 2.96
CA ALA A 16 -21.20 12.99 3.66
C ALA A 16 -19.85 12.44 3.17
N ALA A 17 -19.56 12.51 1.87
CA ALA A 17 -18.28 12.06 1.31
C ALA A 17 -17.08 12.94 1.73
N LEU A 18 -17.34 14.19 2.14
CA LEU A 18 -16.34 15.13 2.63
C LEU A 18 -16.28 15.17 4.17
N ASP A 19 -17.14 14.42 4.86
CA ASP A 19 -17.16 14.39 6.32
C ASP A 19 -15.96 13.55 6.79
N VAL A 20 -14.96 14.25 7.31
CA VAL A 20 -13.73 13.63 7.80
C VAL A 20 -14.03 13.04 9.18
N PRO A 21 -13.87 11.71 9.37
CA PRO A 21 -14.11 11.09 10.67
C PRO A 21 -13.26 11.77 11.75
N SER A 22 -13.82 11.94 12.95
CA SER A 22 -13.06 12.47 14.09
C SER A 22 -11.89 11.57 14.49
N ASP A 23 -11.99 10.28 14.20
CA ASP A 23 -10.91 9.30 14.31
C ASP A 23 -10.35 8.95 12.92
N ILE A 24 -9.60 9.88 12.34
CA ILE A 24 -8.99 9.73 10.99
C ILE A 24 -8.03 8.55 10.93
N LEU A 25 -7.31 8.27 12.03
CA LEU A 25 -6.28 7.25 12.05
C LEU A 25 -6.86 5.85 12.22
N ALA A 26 -8.02 5.74 12.87
CA ALA A 26 -8.65 4.46 13.24
C ALA A 26 -7.74 3.53 14.07
N ILE A 27 -6.60 4.04 14.55
CA ILE A 27 -5.62 3.39 15.40
C ILE A 27 -4.99 4.45 16.33
N ASP A 28 -4.41 3.97 17.43
CA ASP A 28 -3.69 4.83 18.37
C ASP A 28 -2.50 5.55 17.69
N PRO A 29 -2.25 6.84 17.95
CA PRO A 29 -1.16 7.59 17.32
C PRO A 29 0.25 7.02 17.57
N GLU A 30 0.51 6.44 18.73
CA GLU A 30 1.81 5.85 19.04
C GLU A 30 1.98 4.49 18.34
N ALA A 31 0.89 3.74 18.23
CA ALA A 31 0.85 2.54 17.38
C ALA A 31 1.10 2.90 15.91
N MET A 32 0.48 3.98 15.39
CA MET A 32 0.72 4.47 14.02
C MET A 32 2.18 4.87 13.81
N ARG A 33 2.77 5.59 14.78
CA ARG A 33 4.18 5.99 14.72
C ARG A 33 5.10 4.77 14.68
N SER A 34 4.88 3.80 15.57
CA SER A 34 5.65 2.56 15.64
C SER A 34 5.56 1.76 14.34
N LEU A 35 4.35 1.66 13.78
CA LEU A 35 4.09 1.00 12.50
C LEU A 35 4.84 1.68 11.36
N GLY A 36 4.74 3.01 11.28
CA GLY A 36 5.42 3.83 10.27
C GLY A 36 6.94 3.62 10.28
N TYR A 37 7.58 3.63 11.47
CA TYR A 37 9.00 3.35 11.57
C TYR A 37 9.36 1.94 11.10
N SER A 38 8.57 0.92 11.44
CA SER A 38 8.86 -0.45 10.99
C SER A 38 8.81 -0.59 9.46
N ILE A 39 7.91 0.14 8.79
CA ILE A 39 7.82 0.14 7.32
C ILE A 39 9.01 0.87 6.70
N VAL A 40 9.41 2.00 7.26
CA VAL A 40 10.62 2.71 6.82
C VAL A 40 11.86 1.82 6.94
N ASP A 41 12.02 1.13 8.07
CA ASP A 41 13.15 0.21 8.28
C ASP A 41 13.16 -0.92 7.24
N ARG A 42 11.99 -1.50 6.94
CA ARG A 42 11.85 -2.53 5.88
C ARG A 42 12.22 -2.00 4.50
N VAL A 43 11.84 -0.77 4.15
CA VAL A 43 12.23 -0.15 2.87
C VAL A 43 13.75 0.05 2.82
N VAL A 44 14.36 0.54 3.90
CA VAL A 44 15.82 0.74 3.97
C VAL A 44 16.54 -0.60 3.80
N GLU A 45 16.10 -1.65 4.51
CA GLU A 45 16.68 -3.00 4.41
C GLU A 45 16.54 -3.58 2.99
N HIS A 46 15.37 -3.43 2.36
CA HIS A 46 15.15 -3.85 0.98
C HIS A 46 16.12 -3.14 0.03
N MET A 47 16.19 -1.82 0.07
CA MET A 47 17.07 -1.04 -0.81
C MET A 47 18.55 -1.32 -0.57
N ALA A 48 18.96 -1.58 0.67
CA ALA A 48 20.34 -1.92 1.02
C ALA A 48 20.75 -3.31 0.51
N SER A 49 19.81 -4.26 0.46
CA SER A 49 20.08 -5.67 0.10
C SER A 49 19.68 -6.04 -1.32
N ILE A 50 18.87 -5.23 -2.03
CA ILE A 50 18.27 -5.59 -3.33
C ILE A 50 19.31 -6.01 -4.38
N GLY A 51 20.50 -5.40 -4.36
CA GLY A 51 21.59 -5.75 -5.27
C GLY A 51 22.12 -7.18 -5.12
N GLU A 52 21.91 -7.81 -3.96
CA GLU A 52 22.32 -9.18 -3.67
C GLU A 52 21.22 -10.20 -4.02
N GLN A 53 20.00 -9.72 -4.26
CA GLN A 53 18.83 -10.55 -4.54
C GLN A 53 18.72 -10.94 -6.01
N ARG A 54 17.71 -11.76 -6.35
CA ARG A 54 17.39 -12.09 -7.74
C ARG A 54 16.63 -10.94 -8.39
N ALA A 55 17.06 -10.50 -9.57
CA ALA A 55 16.37 -9.45 -10.33
C ALA A 55 14.94 -9.85 -10.72
N ILE A 56 14.72 -11.15 -10.95
CA ILE A 56 13.41 -11.75 -11.21
C ILE A 56 13.29 -13.00 -10.35
N SER A 57 12.21 -13.05 -9.59
CA SER A 57 11.76 -14.23 -8.86
C SER A 57 10.50 -14.75 -9.53
N GLU A 58 10.36 -16.07 -9.57
CA GLU A 58 9.18 -16.74 -10.11
C GLU A 58 8.52 -17.50 -8.98
N GLU A 59 7.19 -17.50 -8.96
CA GLU A 59 6.42 -18.38 -8.10
C GLU A 59 5.25 -19.02 -8.83
N GLU A 60 4.78 -20.15 -8.30
CA GLU A 60 3.62 -20.87 -8.80
C GLU A 60 2.33 -20.07 -8.52
N PRO A 61 1.52 -19.76 -9.54
CA PRO A 61 0.33 -18.93 -9.37
C PRO A 61 -0.72 -19.51 -8.41
N ALA A 62 -0.91 -20.83 -8.33
CA ALA A 62 -1.85 -21.44 -7.40
C ALA A 62 -1.37 -21.31 -5.95
N HIS A 63 -0.06 -21.37 -5.68
CA HIS A 63 0.53 -21.10 -4.38
C HIS A 63 0.23 -19.66 -3.93
N LEU A 64 0.51 -18.67 -4.79
CA LEU A 64 0.19 -17.26 -4.49
C LEU A 64 -1.31 -17.03 -4.32
N ARG A 65 -2.17 -17.69 -5.09
CA ARG A 65 -3.63 -17.61 -4.91
C ARG A 65 -4.09 -18.24 -3.60
N ALA A 66 -3.43 -19.29 -3.12
CA ALA A 66 -3.73 -19.90 -1.83
C ALA A 66 -3.33 -18.98 -0.66
N LEU A 67 -2.23 -18.23 -0.80
CA LEU A 67 -1.75 -17.29 0.21
C LEU A 67 -2.49 -15.95 0.22
N LEU A 68 -2.79 -15.39 -0.96
CA LEU A 68 -3.26 -14.02 -1.12
C LEU A 68 -4.71 -13.91 -1.61
N GLY A 69 -5.28 -15.01 -2.11
CA GLY A 69 -6.62 -15.04 -2.67
C GLY A 69 -7.69 -15.39 -1.65
N GLY A 70 -8.92 -15.53 -2.15
CA GLY A 70 -10.10 -15.84 -1.34
C GLY A 70 -11.05 -14.65 -1.17
N PRO A 71 -12.16 -14.84 -0.46
CA PRO A 71 -13.06 -13.75 -0.13
C PRO A 71 -12.38 -12.75 0.80
N ALA A 72 -12.79 -11.48 0.73
CA ALA A 72 -12.32 -10.47 1.67
C ALA A 72 -12.63 -10.90 3.12
N PRO A 73 -11.71 -10.68 4.08
CA PRO A 73 -11.96 -10.96 5.48
C PRO A 73 -13.19 -10.20 5.99
N VAL A 74 -14.04 -10.90 6.75
CA VAL A 74 -15.22 -10.29 7.40
C VAL A 74 -14.98 -9.93 8.87
N THR A 75 -13.84 -10.35 9.41
CA THR A 75 -13.41 -10.05 10.78
C THR A 75 -12.11 -9.25 10.77
N PRO A 76 -11.92 -8.30 11.70
CA PRO A 76 -10.66 -7.58 11.83
C PRO A 76 -9.48 -8.51 12.14
N SER A 77 -8.31 -8.17 11.60
CA SER A 77 -7.00 -8.73 11.93
C SER A 77 -6.08 -7.62 12.46
N PRO A 78 -5.03 -7.97 13.23
CA PRO A 78 -3.95 -7.03 13.51
C PRO A 78 -3.28 -6.57 12.20
N ILE A 79 -3.19 -5.25 12.00
CA ILE A 79 -2.59 -4.64 10.80
C ILE A 79 -1.14 -5.09 10.55
N SER A 80 -0.41 -5.44 11.62
CA SER A 80 0.95 -5.98 11.53
C SER A 80 1.01 -7.23 10.66
N ASN A 81 0.04 -8.13 10.78
CA ASN A 81 0.01 -9.39 10.05
C ASN A 81 -0.16 -9.14 8.54
N ASP A 82 -1.01 -8.18 8.19
CA ASP A 82 -1.28 -7.83 6.79
C ASP A 82 -0.07 -7.12 6.16
N LEU A 83 0.63 -6.29 6.92
CA LEU A 83 1.86 -5.63 6.48
C LEU A 83 3.03 -6.61 6.32
N GLU A 84 3.14 -7.59 7.21
CA GLU A 84 4.08 -8.71 7.07
C GLU A 84 3.78 -9.50 5.79
N LEU A 85 2.51 -9.85 5.54
CA LEU A 85 2.10 -10.53 4.31
C LEU A 85 2.45 -9.71 3.06
N ILE A 86 2.17 -8.40 3.07
CA ILE A 86 2.50 -7.50 1.97
C ILE A 86 4.01 -7.52 1.73
N ALA A 87 4.81 -7.24 2.76
CA ALA A 87 6.25 -7.06 2.58
C ALA A 87 6.97 -8.37 2.27
N ASP A 88 6.59 -9.47 2.91
CA ASP A 88 7.34 -10.73 2.83
C ASP A 88 6.85 -11.64 1.68
N VAL A 89 5.60 -11.49 1.24
CA VAL A 89 5.01 -12.28 0.15
C VAL A 89 4.70 -11.42 -1.07
N VAL A 90 3.87 -10.38 -0.94
CA VAL A 90 3.38 -9.62 -2.11
C VAL A 90 4.54 -8.89 -2.80
N LEU A 91 5.27 -8.06 -2.06
CA LEU A 91 6.35 -7.24 -2.61
C LEU A 91 7.53 -8.10 -3.06
N ARG A 92 7.81 -9.22 -2.40
CA ARG A 92 8.86 -10.17 -2.83
C ARG A 92 8.57 -10.77 -4.21
N ASN A 93 7.30 -11.05 -4.50
CA ASN A 93 6.87 -11.72 -5.72
C ASN A 93 6.40 -10.74 -6.83
N GLN A 94 6.56 -9.44 -6.62
CA GLN A 94 6.34 -8.44 -7.68
C GLN A 94 7.56 -8.36 -8.62
N GLN A 95 7.40 -7.70 -9.77
CA GLN A 95 8.54 -7.34 -10.62
C GLN A 95 9.30 -6.17 -9.99
N HIS A 96 10.55 -6.40 -9.61
CA HIS A 96 11.45 -5.41 -9.00
C HIS A 96 12.10 -4.53 -10.08
N GLY A 97 11.34 -3.55 -10.56
CA GLY A 97 11.85 -2.57 -11.53
C GLY A 97 13.01 -1.72 -10.98
N ASP A 98 13.06 -1.57 -9.66
CA ASP A 98 14.07 -0.91 -8.83
C ASP A 98 15.38 -1.71 -8.68
N HIS A 99 15.43 -2.94 -9.17
CA HIS A 99 16.60 -3.79 -9.05
C HIS A 99 17.69 -3.38 -10.08
N PRO A 100 18.96 -3.20 -9.69
CA PRO A 100 20.03 -2.66 -10.56
C PRO A 100 20.38 -3.52 -11.79
N ARG A 101 19.99 -4.79 -11.77
CA ARG A 101 20.09 -5.74 -12.91
C ARG A 101 18.77 -5.95 -13.68
N TYR A 102 17.73 -5.15 -13.42
CA TYR A 102 16.46 -5.24 -14.12
C TYR A 102 16.48 -4.40 -15.39
N PHE A 103 16.61 -5.05 -16.54
CA PHE A 103 16.71 -4.39 -17.85
C PHE A 103 15.50 -4.68 -18.76
N ALA A 104 14.41 -5.18 -18.18
CA ALA A 104 13.19 -5.42 -18.93
C ALA A 104 12.34 -4.14 -19.05
N ARG A 105 11.59 -4.01 -20.15
CA ARG A 105 10.68 -2.88 -20.43
C ARG A 105 11.42 -1.53 -20.55
N VAL A 106 10.70 -0.44 -20.30
CA VAL A 106 11.23 0.94 -20.29
C VAL A 106 11.39 1.36 -18.82
N PRO A 107 12.57 1.82 -18.38
CA PRO A 107 12.79 2.20 -17.00
C PRO A 107 12.01 3.46 -16.62
N GLY A 108 11.46 3.48 -15.39
CA GLY A 108 10.88 4.68 -14.78
C GLY A 108 11.93 5.47 -14.00
N PRO A 109 11.72 6.77 -13.72
CA PRO A 109 12.68 7.60 -12.97
C PRO A 109 12.81 7.22 -11.48
N SER A 110 11.93 6.34 -10.99
CA SER A 110 11.95 5.77 -9.64
C SER A 110 12.24 4.26 -9.65
N SER A 111 12.74 3.77 -10.79
CA SER A 111 13.23 2.40 -11.03
C SER A 111 14.76 2.43 -11.13
#